data_AF-A0A926WAG8-F1
#
_entry.id   AF-A0A926WAG8-F1
#
_cell.length_a   1.000
_cell.length_b   1.000
_cell.length_c   1.000
_cell.angle_alpha   90.00
_cell.angle_beta   90.00
_cell.angle_gamma   90.00
#
_symmetry.space_group_name_H-M   'P 1'
#
loop_
_entity.id
_entity.type
_entity.pdbx_description
1 polymer ?
#
loop_
_entity_poly.entity_id
_entity_poly.type
_entity_poly.pdbx_seq_one_letter_code
_entity_poly.pdbx_strand_id
1 'polypeptide(L)'
;MQFDTYDLFRTFCSEDPDFNRADERADLAQLIERETKIEGFLNGQTRLSEVLDCLSDQGIEPDDWVDTTVNNIEFIIDSGIHFASNDKGIYLPLSSF
;
A
#
# COMPACT_ATOMS: atom_id res chain seq x y z
N MET A 1 0.81 -18.65 -12.49
CA MET A 1 -0.03 -17.85 -11.57
C MET A 1 0.56 -16.45 -11.61
N GLN A 2 -0.20 -15.45 -12.05
CA GLN A 2 0.31 -14.07 -12.18
C GLN A 2 0.25 -13.43 -10.79
N PHE A 3 1.39 -12.97 -10.29
CA PHE A 3 1.49 -12.34 -8.97
C PHE A 3 0.97 -10.91 -9.05
N ASP A 4 0.05 -10.55 -8.16
CA ASP A 4 -0.41 -9.17 -8.01
C ASP A 4 0.45 -8.47 -6.95
N THR A 5 1.42 -7.69 -7.43
CA THR A 5 2.36 -6.90 -6.62
C THR A 5 1.69 -5.73 -5.91
N TYR A 6 0.41 -5.45 -6.22
CA TYR A 6 -0.34 -4.28 -5.73
C TYR A 6 -1.42 -4.64 -4.70
N ASP A 7 -1.48 -5.89 -4.25
CA ASP A 7 -2.40 -6.33 -3.18
C ASP A 7 -1.95 -5.81 -1.80
N LEU A 8 -2.65 -4.79 -1.31
CA LEU A 8 -2.43 -4.14 0.00
C LEU A 8 -2.63 -5.07 1.20
N PHE A 9 -3.26 -6.24 1.03
CA PHE A 9 -3.54 -7.19 2.11
C PHE A 9 -2.67 -8.45 2.07
N ARG A 10 -1.75 -8.55 1.11
CA ARG A 10 -0.85 -9.70 1.02
C ARG A 10 0.41 -9.47 1.85
N THR A 11 0.53 -10.23 2.93
CA THR A 11 1.83 -10.50 3.57
C THR A 11 2.56 -11.55 2.72
N PHE A 12 3.71 -11.16 2.15
CA PHE A 12 4.53 -12.03 1.30
C PHE A 12 4.90 -13.33 2.05
N CYS A 13 4.20 -14.42 1.73
CA CYS A 13 4.75 -15.75 1.84
C CYS A 13 5.12 -16.14 0.42
N SER A 14 6.39 -15.95 0.05
CA SER A 14 6.88 -16.54 -1.18
C SER A 14 6.89 -18.07 -1.01
N GLU A 15 6.38 -18.81 -2.00
CA GLU A 15 6.45 -20.28 -2.01
C GLU A 15 7.87 -20.76 -2.41
N ASP A 16 8.91 -20.04 -1.99
CA ASP A 16 10.30 -20.40 -2.26
C ASP A 16 10.81 -21.36 -1.16
N PRO A 17 11.28 -22.58 -1.51
CA PRO A 17 11.80 -23.54 -0.55
C PRO A 17 13.04 -23.07 0.22
N ASP A 18 13.75 -22.04 -0.26
CA ASP A 18 14.89 -21.40 0.42
C ASP A 18 14.47 -20.19 1.26
N PHE A 19 13.20 -19.77 1.18
CA PHE A 19 12.66 -18.68 2.00
C PHE A 19 12.71 -19.05 3.47
N ASN A 20 13.47 -18.28 4.21
CA ASN A 20 13.70 -18.50 5.62
C ASN A 20 13.35 -17.25 6.44
N ARG A 21 13.50 -17.36 7.77
CA ARG A 21 13.15 -16.27 8.69
C ARG A 21 13.94 -14.98 8.46
N ALA A 22 15.11 -15.03 7.82
CA ALA A 22 15.85 -13.83 7.47
C ALA A 22 15.16 -13.07 6.34
N ASP A 23 14.63 -13.79 5.34
CA ASP A 23 13.88 -13.23 4.23
C ASP A 23 12.56 -12.63 4.72
N GLU A 24 11.82 -13.34 5.59
CA GLU A 24 10.62 -12.81 6.25
C GLU A 24 10.87 -11.47 6.97
N ARG A 25 12.02 -11.34 7.63
CA ARG A 25 12.40 -10.11 8.33
C ARG A 25 12.79 -9.00 7.37
N ALA A 26 13.45 -9.33 6.27
CA ALA A 26 13.81 -8.36 5.24
C ALA A 26 12.55 -7.79 4.57
N ASP A 27 11.60 -8.66 4.22
CA ASP A 27 10.31 -8.25 3.63
C ASP A 27 9.51 -7.39 4.61
N LEU A 28 9.45 -7.78 5.89
CA LEU A 28 8.78 -6.99 6.92
C LEU A 28 9.44 -5.62 7.10
N ALA A 29 10.78 -5.55 7.08
CA ALA A 29 11.51 -4.29 7.21
C ALA A 29 11.23 -3.36 6.02
N GLN A 30 11.21 -3.89 4.79
CA GLN A 30 10.85 -3.15 3.59
C GLN A 30 9.41 -2.61 3.66
N LEU A 31 8.47 -3.44 4.13
CA LEU A 31 7.09 -3.04 4.37
C LEU A 31 7.00 -1.88 5.37
N ILE A 32 7.63 -2.01 6.53
CA ILE A 32 7.62 -0.98 7.58
C ILE A 32 8.20 0.34 7.07
N GLU A 33 9.32 0.27 6.34
CA GLU A 33 9.95 1.45 5.76
C GLU A 33 9.03 2.17 4.77
N ARG A 34 8.42 1.40 3.86
CA ARG A 34 7.51 1.93 2.85
C ARG A 34 6.29 2.58 3.48
N GLU A 35 5.63 1.90 4.42
CA GLU A 35 4.46 2.44 5.13
C GLU A 35 4.81 3.70 5.91
N THR A 36 5.96 3.74 6.58
CA THR A 36 6.43 4.93 7.30
C THR A 36 6.59 6.13 6.38
N LYS A 37 7.12 5.91 5.16
CA LYS A 37 7.29 6.98 4.17
C LYS A 37 5.96 7.42 3.55
N ILE A 38 5.04 6.50 3.30
CA ILE A 38 3.70 6.80 2.80
C ILE A 38 2.93 7.62 3.84
N GLU A 39 2.90 7.18 5.11
CA GLU A 39 2.30 7.95 6.20
C GLU A 39 2.96 9.32 6.37
N GLY A 40 4.29 9.37 6.31
CA GLY A 40 5.04 10.63 6.34
C GLY A 40 4.64 11.57 5.19
N PHE A 41 4.43 11.04 3.99
CA PHE A 41 3.98 11.82 2.83
C PHE A 41 2.56 12.34 3.02
N LEU A 42 1.63 11.48 3.47
CA LEU A 42 0.25 11.87 3.76
C LEU A 42 0.15 12.95 4.84
N ASN A 43 1.08 12.93 5.81
CA ASN A 43 1.18 13.92 6.87
C ASN A 43 2.00 15.18 6.49
N GLY A 44 2.51 15.27 5.25
CA GLY A 44 3.33 16.38 4.77
C GLY A 44 4.75 16.44 5.34
N GLN A 45 5.23 15.35 5.93
CA GLN A 45 6.55 15.21 6.55
C GLN A 45 7.60 14.61 5.61
N THR A 46 7.17 13.87 4.59
CA THR A 46 8.02 13.21 3.59
C THR A 46 7.67 13.73 2.20
N ARG A 47 8.67 13.91 1.33
CA ARG A 47 8.42 14.30 -0.06
C ARG A 47 7.97 13.10 -0.88
N LEU A 48 7.09 13.32 -1.87
CA LEU A 48 6.65 12.27 -2.78
C LEU A 48 7.84 11.52 -3.43
N SER A 49 8.88 12.24 -3.84
CA SER A 49 10.08 11.63 -4.44
C SER A 49 10.71 10.56 -3.55
N GLU A 50 10.73 10.76 -2.23
CA GLU A 50 11.31 9.80 -1.29
C GLU A 50 10.46 8.52 -1.17
N VAL A 51 9.16 8.61 -1.44
CA VAL A 51 8.27 7.45 -1.53
C VAL A 51 8.54 6.70 -2.82
N LEU A 52 8.62 7.41 -3.95
CA LEU A 52 8.88 6.79 -5.26
C LEU A 52 10.26 6.12 -5.30
N ASP A 53 11.29 6.75 -4.72
CA ASP A 53 12.62 6.16 -4.58
C ASP A 53 12.57 4.86 -3.77
N CYS A 54 11.83 4.84 -2.66
CA CYS A 54 11.66 3.66 -1.82
C CYS A 54 10.93 2.51 -2.55
N LEU A 55 9.91 2.83 -3.35
CA LEU A 55 9.23 1.84 -4.19
C LEU A 55 10.20 1.23 -5.20
N SER A 56 10.96 2.07 -5.90
CA SER A 56 11.94 1.63 -6.89
C SER A 56 13.04 0.76 -6.26
N ASP A 57 13.55 1.12 -5.08
CA ASP A 57 14.56 0.35 -4.35
C ASP A 57 14.04 -1.04 -3.94
N GLN A 58 12.73 -1.17 -3.74
CA GLN A 58 12.04 -2.42 -3.39
C GLN A 58 11.52 -3.18 -4.63
N GLY A 59 11.85 -2.74 -5.84
CA GLY A 59 11.44 -3.39 -7.09
C GLY A 59 9.97 -3.19 -7.46
N ILE A 60 9.31 -2.18 -6.89
CA ILE A 60 7.94 -1.78 -7.24
C ILE A 60 8.04 -0.62 -8.23
N GLU A 61 7.45 -0.78 -9.42
CA GLU A 61 7.47 0.27 -10.45
C GLU A 61 6.66 1.48 -9.97
N PRO A 62 7.27 2.67 -9.79
CA PRO A 62 6.60 3.81 -9.20
C PRO A 62 5.40 4.31 -10.01
N ASP A 63 5.51 4.29 -11.34
CA ASP A 63 4.44 4.74 -12.25
C ASP A 63 3.22 3.82 -12.13
N ASP A 64 3.42 2.50 -12.15
CA ASP A 64 2.33 1.54 -11.98
C ASP A 64 1.66 1.66 -10.60
N TRP A 65 2.45 1.92 -9.55
CA TRP A 65 1.92 2.13 -8.21
C TRP A 65 1.06 3.40 -8.13
N VAL A 66 1.51 4.49 -8.74
CA VAL A 66 0.75 5.75 -8.81
C VAL A 66 -0.56 5.54 -9.58
N ASP A 67 -0.49 4.95 -10.78
CA ASP A 67 -1.67 4.69 -11.61
C ASP A 67 -2.67 3.79 -10.88
N THR A 68 -2.20 2.73 -10.22
CA THR A 68 -3.05 1.85 -9.40
C THR A 68 -3.69 2.61 -8.25
N THR A 69 -2.93 3.46 -7.56
CA THR A 69 -3.44 4.27 -6.45
C THR A 69 -4.51 5.24 -6.92
N VAL A 70 -4.30 5.91 -8.06
CA VAL A 70 -5.28 6.82 -8.68
C VAL A 70 -6.54 6.05 -9.05
N ASN A 71 -6.41 4.91 -9.74
CA ASN A 71 -7.55 4.06 -10.12
C ASN A 71 -8.37 3.61 -8.89
N ASN A 72 -7.70 3.26 -7.78
CA ASN A 72 -8.37 2.88 -6.55
C ASN A 72 -9.14 4.06 -5.93
N ILE A 73 -8.56 5.26 -5.94
CA ILE A 73 -9.22 6.47 -5.45
C ILE A 73 -10.43 6.82 -6.33
N GLU A 74 -10.27 6.79 -7.65
CA GLU A 74 -11.35 7.02 -8.61
C GLU A 74 -12.48 6.00 -8.42
N PHE A 75 -12.16 4.72 -8.28
CA PHE A 75 -13.14 3.68 -7.99
C PHE A 75 -13.93 3.96 -6.70
N ILE A 76 -13.27 4.38 -5.62
CA ILE A 76 -13.92 4.75 -4.36
C ILE A 76 -14.87 5.94 -4.55
N ILE A 77 -14.44 6.96 -5.30
CA ILE A 77 -15.24 8.14 -5.59
C ILE A 77 -16.46 7.76 -6.44
N ASP A 78 -16.25 7.03 -7.54
CA ASP A 78 -17.26 6.65 -8.51
C ASP A 78 -18.29 5.66 -7.94
N SER A 79 -17.87 4.78 -7.03
CA SER A 79 -18.77 3.86 -6.34
C SER A 79 -19.69 4.53 -5.31
N GLY A 80 -19.54 5.86 -5.10
CA GLY A 80 -20.33 6.59 -4.10
C GLY A 80 -20.08 6.09 -2.68
N ILE A 81 -18.94 5.43 -2.44
CA ILE A 81 -18.56 4.93 -1.13
C ILE A 81 -18.11 6.12 -0.31
N HIS A 82 -18.97 6.52 0.63
CA HIS A 82 -18.65 7.53 1.61
C HIS A 82 -18.11 6.86 2.88
N PHE A 83 -16.89 7.19 3.27
CA PHE A 83 -16.35 6.72 4.54
C PHE A 83 -16.83 7.62 5.67
N ALA A 84 -17.62 7.07 6.59
CA ALA A 84 -17.96 7.76 7.84
C ALA A 84 -17.13 7.19 8.98
N SER A 85 -16.59 8.08 9.83
CA SER A 85 -15.99 7.67 11.09
C SER A 85 -17.08 7.23 12.05
N ASN A 86 -16.92 6.07 12.67
CA ASN A 86 -17.71 5.72 13.85
C ASN A 86 -17.17 6.43 15.11
N ASP A 87 -17.84 6.23 16.25
CA ASP A 87 -17.45 6.79 17.56
C ASP A 87 -16.04 6.37 18.03
N LYS A 88 -15.41 5.41 17.35
CA LYS A 88 -14.06 4.91 17.64
C LYS A 88 -12.99 5.42 16.66
N GLY A 89 -13.34 6.34 15.75
CA GLY A 89 -12.39 6.85 14.75
C GLY A 89 -12.14 5.89 13.57
N ILE A 90 -12.89 4.80 13.47
CA ILE A 90 -12.74 3.83 12.37
C ILE A 90 -13.62 4.27 11.21
N TYR A 91 -12.99 4.45 10.04
CA TYR A 91 -13.67 4.77 8.80
C TYR A 91 -14.29 3.52 8.19
N LEU A 92 -15.62 3.49 8.10
CA LEU A 92 -16.37 2.38 7.51
C LEU A 92 -16.98 2.81 6.17
N PRO A 93 -16.92 1.99 5.12
CA PRO A 93 -17.54 2.29 3.84
C PRO A 93 -19.07 2.29 3.99
N LEU A 94 -19.71 3.41 3.68
CA LEU A 94 -21.16 3.51 3.51
C LEU A 94 -21.45 3.59 2.02
N SER A 95 -22.27 2.67 1.51
CA SER A 95 -22.86 2.81 0.18
C SER A 95 -24.15 3.62 0.29
N SER A 96 -24.28 4.67 -0.52
CA SER A 96 -25.57 5.34 -0.71
C SER A 96 -26.47 4.44 -1.55
N PHE A 97 -27.57 3.96 -0.97
CA PHE A 97 -28.68 3.33 -1.71
C PHE A 97 -29.58 4.40 -2.33
#